data_AF-A0A970E9Q2-F1
#
_entry.id   AF-A0A970E9Q2-F1
#
_cell.length_a   1.000
_cell.length_b   1.000
_cell.length_c   1.000
_cell.angle_alpha   90.00
_cell.angle_beta   90.00
_cell.angle_gamma   90.00
#
_symmetry.space_group_name_H-M   'P 1'
#
loop_
_entity.id
_entity.type
_entity.pdbx_description
1 polymer ?
#
loop_
_entity_poly.entity_id
_entity_poly.type
_entity_poly.pdbx_seq_one_letter_code
_entity_poly.pdbx_strand_id
1 'polypeptide(L)'
;MWTRNYNRPNTLEKIMDGVKQVSVSDEIYMVIKENNELWGWGSNKRGQLLLDSTIKYSDEPVKIMDKVKHVVTASTRVYVVKTNGDLLAWGSNFLGLLGDGTDDDAHEPKKILDGVKSIERFGDNIFVIKENGELWGWGTNYNS
;
A
#
# COMPACT_ATOMS: atom_id res chain seq x y z
N MET A 1 -16.01 16.18 -16.32
CA MET A 1 -16.68 14.88 -16.51
C MET A 1 -15.61 13.87 -16.88
N TRP A 2 -15.34 12.88 -16.04
CA TRP A 2 -14.43 11.77 -16.36
C TRP A 2 -15.30 10.55 -16.66
N THR A 3 -15.36 10.10 -17.91
CA THR A 3 -15.99 8.83 -18.26
C THR A 3 -15.05 7.71 -17.84
N ARG A 4 -15.43 6.94 -16.82
CA ARG A 4 -14.78 5.64 -16.56
C ARG A 4 -14.91 4.81 -17.84
N ASN A 5 -13.79 4.55 -18.51
CA ASN A 5 -13.76 3.57 -19.59
C ASN A 5 -14.04 2.20 -18.95
N TYR A 6 -15.27 1.71 -19.12
CA TYR A 6 -15.66 0.36 -18.75
C TYR A 6 -15.17 -0.63 -19.80
N ASN A 7 -13.86 -0.62 -20.11
CA ASN A 7 -13.28 -1.79 -20.74
C ASN A 7 -13.24 -2.85 -19.63
N ARG A 8 -14.29 -3.67 -19.57
CA ARG A 8 -14.42 -4.79 -18.65
C ARG A 8 -14.06 -6.04 -19.43
N PRO A 9 -12.76 -6.35 -19.59
CA PRO A 9 -12.40 -7.61 -20.22
C PRO A 9 -13.05 -8.74 -19.43
N ASN A 10 -13.92 -9.49 -20.11
CA ASN A 10 -14.54 -10.71 -19.58
C ASN A 10 -13.76 -11.96 -19.99
N THR A 11 -12.55 -11.76 -20.52
CA THR A 11 -11.60 -12.79 -20.89
C THR A 11 -10.28 -12.57 -20.14
N LEU A 12 -9.48 -13.63 -20.04
CA LEU A 12 -8.16 -13.56 -19.42
C LEU A 12 -7.26 -12.65 -20.25
N GLU A 13 -6.77 -11.57 -19.63
CA GLU A 13 -5.82 -10.65 -20.23
C GLU A 13 -4.57 -10.54 -19.37
N LYS A 14 -3.43 -10.46 -20.03
CA LYS A 14 -2.15 -10.21 -19.38
C LYS A 14 -2.02 -8.71 -19.10
N ILE A 15 -1.91 -8.35 -17.82
CA ILE A 15 -1.80 -6.94 -17.38
C ILE A 15 -0.33 -6.49 -17.31
N MET A 16 0.57 -7.33 -16.78
CA MET A 16 1.95 -6.94 -16.52
C MET A 16 2.90 -8.14 -16.52
N ASP A 17 4.14 -7.92 -16.95
CA ASP A 17 5.27 -8.86 -16.87
C ASP A 17 6.14 -8.66 -15.63
N GLY A 18 6.85 -9.72 -15.23
CA GLY A 18 7.88 -9.66 -14.20
C GLY A 18 7.32 -9.21 -12.85
N VAL A 19 6.20 -9.81 -12.43
CA VAL A 19 5.51 -9.52 -11.17
C VAL A 19 5.89 -10.56 -10.13
N LYS A 20 6.32 -10.11 -8.94
CA LYS A 20 6.64 -11.01 -7.81
C LYS A 20 5.60 -11.00 -6.68
N GLN A 21 4.84 -9.92 -6.52
CA GLN A 21 3.83 -9.80 -5.46
C GLN A 21 2.70 -8.87 -5.90
N VAL A 22 1.49 -9.19 -5.46
CA VAL A 22 0.31 -8.33 -5.59
C VAL A 22 -0.30 -8.06 -4.21
N SER A 23 -0.89 -6.88 -4.04
CA SER A 23 -1.75 -6.54 -2.91
C SER A 23 -2.91 -5.70 -3.40
N VAL A 24 -4.12 -6.05 -2.99
CA VAL A 24 -5.34 -5.44 -3.48
C VAL A 24 -6.28 -5.09 -2.34
N SER A 25 -7.02 -4.00 -2.52
CA SER A 25 -8.17 -3.62 -1.70
C SER A 25 -9.30 -3.18 -2.63
N ASP A 26 -10.43 -2.77 -2.06
CA ASP A 26 -11.61 -2.34 -2.82
C ASP A 26 -11.34 -1.17 -3.80
N GLU A 27 -10.32 -0.35 -3.52
CA GLU A 27 -10.06 0.87 -4.29
C GLU A 27 -8.70 0.93 -4.98
N ILE A 28 -7.71 0.13 -4.57
CA ILE A 28 -6.33 0.21 -5.07
C ILE A 28 -5.74 -1.17 -5.36
N TYR A 29 -4.92 -1.19 -6.40
CA TYR A 29 -4.12 -2.34 -6.80
C TYR A 29 -2.66 -1.96 -6.66
N MET A 30 -1.87 -2.82 -6.02
CA MET A 30 -0.44 -2.64 -5.84
C MET A 30 0.28 -3.89 -6.33
N VAL A 31 1.35 -3.67 -7.09
CA VAL A 31 2.14 -4.73 -7.70
C VAL A 31 3.60 -4.43 -7.47
N ILE A 32 4.34 -5.41 -6.96
CA ILE A 32 5.79 -5.33 -6.93
C ILE A 32 6.34 -6.17 -8.08
N LYS A 33 7.18 -5.54 -8.89
CA LYS A 33 7.92 -6.22 -9.95
C LYS A 33 9.17 -6.92 -9.41
N GLU A 34 9.71 -7.86 -10.18
CA GLU A 34 10.92 -8.64 -9.85
C GLU A 34 12.14 -7.74 -9.57
N ASN A 35 12.21 -6.58 -10.24
CA ASN A 35 13.24 -5.56 -10.01
C ASN A 35 13.01 -4.70 -8.74
N ASN A 36 12.02 -5.03 -7.91
CA ASN A 36 11.63 -4.32 -6.69
C ASN A 36 10.99 -2.94 -6.92
N GLU A 37 10.45 -2.66 -8.12
CA GLU A 37 9.60 -1.50 -8.34
C GLU A 37 8.17 -1.78 -7.84
N LEU A 38 7.61 -0.81 -7.10
CA LEU A 38 6.19 -0.78 -6.76
C LEU A 38 5.45 0.02 -7.83
N TRP A 39 4.43 -0.60 -8.39
CA TRP A 39 3.47 -0.03 -9.31
C TRP A 39 2.07 -0.12 -8.70
N GLY A 40 1.19 0.79 -9.06
CA GLY A 40 -0.20 0.73 -8.63
C GLY A 40 -1.15 1.51 -9.52
N TRP A 41 -2.44 1.24 -9.36
CA TRP A 41 -3.52 1.94 -10.06
C TRP A 41 -4.79 1.88 -9.19
N GLY A 42 -5.80 2.64 -9.58
CA GLY A 42 -7.04 2.82 -8.83
C GLY A 42 -7.15 4.20 -8.18
N SER A 43 -7.69 4.26 -6.96
CA SER A 43 -7.97 5.49 -6.23
C SER A 43 -6.69 6.20 -5.76
N ASN A 44 -6.66 7.53 -5.94
CA ASN A 44 -5.65 8.42 -5.34
C ASN A 44 -6.31 9.50 -4.47
N LYS A 45 -7.54 9.27 -3.98
CA LYS A 45 -8.29 10.25 -3.18
C LYS A 45 -7.60 10.63 -1.86
N ARG A 46 -6.76 9.74 -1.34
CA ARG A 46 -5.97 9.89 -0.10
C ARG A 46 -4.46 9.90 -0.36
N GLY A 47 -4.03 10.01 -1.62
CA GLY A 47 -2.61 9.98 -2.00
C GLY A 47 -2.02 8.58 -2.15
N GLN A 48 -2.84 7.53 -2.26
CA GLN A 48 -2.36 6.13 -2.28
C GLN A 48 -1.37 5.84 -3.40
N LEU A 49 -1.50 6.52 -4.55
CA LEU A 49 -0.62 6.35 -5.71
C LEU A 49 0.54 7.34 -5.75
N LEU A 50 0.63 8.26 -4.77
CA LEU A 50 1.63 9.35 -4.71
C LEU A 50 1.67 10.22 -5.98
N LEU A 51 0.52 10.32 -6.67
CA LEU A 51 0.35 11.24 -7.78
C LEU A 51 -0.04 12.62 -7.26
N ASP A 52 0.06 13.63 -8.14
CA ASP A 52 -0.42 14.99 -7.86
C ASP A 52 -1.84 14.96 -7.26
N SER A 53 -2.06 15.81 -6.25
CA SER A 53 -3.31 15.83 -5.48
C SER A 53 -4.56 16.11 -6.31
N THR A 54 -4.44 16.71 -7.49
CA THR A 54 -5.55 16.93 -8.43
C THR A 54 -5.99 15.65 -9.13
N ILE A 55 -5.11 14.65 -9.22
CA ILE A 55 -5.40 13.34 -9.80
C ILE A 55 -6.01 12.45 -8.74
N LYS A 56 -7.31 12.13 -8.88
CA LYS A 56 -8.05 11.34 -7.88
C LYS A 56 -8.16 9.85 -8.21
N TYR A 57 -7.79 9.45 -9.42
CA TYR A 57 -7.88 8.08 -9.90
C TYR A 57 -6.93 7.86 -11.08
N SER A 58 -6.41 6.65 -11.23
CA SER A 58 -5.69 6.20 -12.42
C SER A 58 -6.20 4.81 -12.82
N ASP A 59 -6.53 4.64 -14.09
CA ASP A 59 -6.94 3.38 -14.71
C ASP A 59 -5.77 2.56 -15.25
N GLU A 60 -4.58 3.17 -15.32
CA GLU A 60 -3.36 2.55 -15.82
C GLU A 60 -2.32 2.37 -14.70
N PRO A 61 -1.49 1.32 -14.74
CA PRO A 61 -0.41 1.16 -13.78
C PRO A 61 0.56 2.34 -13.83
N VAL A 62 0.74 3.01 -12.68
CA VAL A 62 1.77 4.04 -12.48
C VAL A 62 2.87 3.51 -11.58
N LYS A 63 4.13 3.88 -11.87
CA LYS A 63 5.26 3.59 -10.97
C LYS A 63 5.17 4.50 -9.75
N ILE A 64 5.18 3.92 -8.56
CA ILE A 64 5.06 4.64 -7.28
C ILE A 64 6.44 4.84 -6.64
N MET A 65 7.24 3.77 -6.51
CA MET A 65 8.58 3.86 -5.93
C MET A 65 9.46 2.64 -6.22
N ASP A 66 10.77 2.78 -6.00
CA ASP A 66 11.76 1.70 -6.14
C ASP A 66 12.04 0.97 -4.82
N LYS A 67 12.86 -0.10 -4.86
CA LYS A 67 13.42 -0.77 -3.66
C LYS A 67 12.36 -1.24 -2.66
N VAL A 68 11.30 -1.88 -3.16
CA VAL A 68 10.21 -2.44 -2.35
C VAL A 68 10.33 -3.96 -2.23
N LYS A 69 10.35 -4.44 -0.98
CA LYS A 69 10.42 -5.86 -0.61
C LYS A 69 9.02 -6.46 -0.50
N HIS A 70 8.13 -5.81 0.26
CA HIS A 70 6.73 -6.23 0.48
C HIS A 70 5.77 -5.05 0.42
N VAL A 71 4.51 -5.33 0.05
CA VAL A 71 3.42 -4.36 0.06
C VAL A 71 2.15 -5.00 0.60
N VAL A 72 1.45 -4.24 1.43
CA VAL A 72 0.13 -4.58 1.97
C VAL A 72 -0.78 -3.37 1.80
N THR A 73 -1.99 -3.58 1.26
CA THR A 73 -3.02 -2.56 1.15
C THR A 73 -4.19 -2.85 2.08
N ALA A 74 -4.74 -1.80 2.70
CA ALA A 74 -5.90 -1.90 3.58
C ALA A 74 -6.88 -0.76 3.31
N SER A 75 -7.97 -1.02 2.58
CA SER A 75 -8.86 0.03 2.07
C SER A 75 -8.05 1.09 1.30
N THR A 76 -7.98 2.33 1.78
CA THR A 76 -7.23 3.43 1.17
C THR A 76 -5.84 3.66 1.79
N ARG A 77 -5.30 2.69 2.53
CA ARG A 77 -3.96 2.72 3.14
C ARG A 77 -2.99 1.80 2.44
N VAL A 78 -1.74 2.22 2.40
CA VAL A 78 -0.64 1.48 1.80
C VAL A 78 0.47 1.33 2.83
N TYR A 79 0.96 0.10 2.99
CA TYR A 79 2.11 -0.23 3.82
C TYR A 79 3.16 -0.89 2.94
N VAL A 80 4.38 -0.39 3.00
CA VAL A 80 5.50 -0.86 2.18
C VAL A 80 6.69 -1.16 3.06
N VAL A 81 7.21 -2.38 2.94
CA VAL A 81 8.54 -2.72 3.47
C VAL A 81 9.55 -2.53 2.35
N LYS A 82 10.50 -1.64 2.57
CA LYS A 82 11.62 -1.38 1.66
C LYS A 82 12.67 -2.47 1.77
N THR A 83 13.54 -2.60 0.77
CA THR A 83 14.61 -3.63 0.77
C THR A 83 15.65 -3.43 1.88
N ASN A 84 15.72 -2.24 2.48
CA ASN A 84 16.56 -1.96 3.66
C ASN A 84 15.84 -2.27 4.99
N GLY A 85 14.60 -2.77 4.97
CA GLY A 85 13.81 -3.10 6.16
C GLY A 85 12.99 -1.93 6.71
N ASP A 86 13.00 -0.75 6.09
CA ASP A 86 12.11 0.34 6.50
C ASP A 86 10.66 0.03 6.14
N LEU A 87 9.76 0.18 7.12
CA LEU A 87 8.33 0.17 6.90
C LEU A 87 7.82 1.59 6.73
N LEU A 88 7.22 1.87 5.58
CA LEU A 88 6.53 3.12 5.29
C LEU A 88 5.02 2.88 5.26
N ALA A 89 4.23 3.86 5.71
CA ALA A 89 2.78 3.85 5.60
C ALA A 89 2.25 5.22 5.14
N TRP A 90 1.15 5.20 4.37
CA TRP A 90 0.41 6.40 3.97
C TRP A 90 -1.04 6.07 3.57
N GLY A 91 -1.83 7.11 3.34
CA GLY A 91 -3.26 7.02 3.04
C GLY A 91 -4.12 7.51 4.19
N SER A 92 -5.33 6.95 4.32
CA SER A 92 -6.26 7.39 5.36
C SER A 92 -5.86 6.94 6.77
N ASN A 93 -5.97 7.82 7.77
CA ASN A 93 -5.55 7.52 9.15
C ASN A 93 -6.64 7.75 10.20
N PHE A 94 -7.92 7.76 9.81
CA PHE A 94 -9.08 8.16 10.64
C PHE A 94 -9.26 7.42 12.00
N LEU A 95 -8.43 6.44 12.35
CA LEU A 95 -8.41 5.76 13.66
C LEU A 95 -6.98 5.43 14.12
N GLY A 96 -5.98 6.17 13.65
CA GLY A 96 -4.56 5.89 13.93
C GLY A 96 -4.03 4.60 13.29
N LEU A 97 -4.66 4.16 12.20
CA LEU A 97 -4.38 2.87 11.57
C LEU A 97 -3.08 2.85 10.75
N LEU A 98 -2.42 3.99 10.54
CA LEU A 98 -1.07 4.03 9.96
C LEU A 98 0.01 3.61 10.96
N GLY A 99 -0.26 3.68 12.27
CA GLY A 99 0.69 3.32 13.32
C GLY A 99 1.77 4.37 13.56
N ASP A 100 1.55 5.61 13.12
CA ASP A 100 2.47 6.75 13.30
C ASP A 100 2.24 7.56 14.58
N GLY A 101 1.30 7.11 15.43
CA GLY A 101 0.94 7.80 16.67
C GLY A 101 0.03 9.02 16.49
N THR A 102 -0.48 9.26 15.28
CA THR A 102 -1.48 10.31 15.00
C THR A 102 -2.73 9.69 14.36
N ASP A 103 -3.79 10.49 14.18
CA ASP A 103 -5.01 10.13 13.44
C ASP A 103 -5.21 10.97 12.16
N ASP A 104 -4.20 11.78 11.81
CA ASP A 104 -4.16 12.58 10.58
C ASP A 104 -3.81 11.74 9.36
N ASP A 105 -4.59 11.87 8.29
CA ASP A 105 -4.29 11.28 6.98
C ASP A 105 -2.86 11.66 6.53
N ALA A 106 -2.16 10.72 5.90
CA ALA A 106 -0.83 10.96 5.34
C ALA A 106 -0.89 10.87 3.81
N HIS A 107 -0.63 11.97 3.13
CA HIS A 107 -0.59 12.01 1.66
C HIS A 107 0.81 11.71 1.08
N GLU A 108 1.78 11.48 1.96
CA GLU A 108 3.15 11.09 1.63
C GLU A 108 3.59 9.93 2.54
N PRO A 109 4.54 9.08 2.11
CA PRO A 109 5.03 7.97 2.92
C PRO A 109 5.69 8.44 4.22
N LYS A 110 5.13 8.01 5.35
CA LYS A 110 5.75 8.18 6.67
C LYS A 110 6.47 6.91 7.07
N LYS A 111 7.69 7.03 7.59
CA LYS A 111 8.41 5.88 8.17
C LYS A 111 7.80 5.54 9.54
N ILE A 112 7.40 4.29 9.70
CA ILE A 112 6.73 3.77 10.91
C ILE A 112 7.70 2.95 11.77
N LEU A 113 8.41 2.02 11.14
CA LEU A 113 9.37 1.13 11.79
C LEU A 113 10.59 0.92 10.88
N ASP A 114 11.69 0.46 11.48
CA ASP A 114 12.86 -0.08 10.79
C ASP A 114 12.99 -1.58 11.03
N GLY A 115 13.96 -2.22 10.38
CA GLY A 115 14.30 -3.62 10.65
C GLY A 115 13.12 -4.57 10.49
N VAL A 116 12.23 -4.31 9.54
CA VAL A 116 11.05 -5.15 9.27
C VAL A 116 11.42 -6.27 8.31
N LYS A 117 11.16 -7.50 8.75
CA LYS A 117 11.37 -8.71 7.98
C LYS A 117 10.18 -9.02 7.08
N SER A 118 8.98 -9.02 7.65
CA SER A 118 7.71 -9.31 6.96
C SER A 118 6.56 -8.54 7.59
N ILE A 119 5.48 -8.37 6.82
CA ILE A 119 4.26 -7.66 7.19
C ILE A 119 3.05 -8.45 6.71
N GLU A 120 2.02 -8.54 7.55
CA GLU A 120 0.75 -9.21 7.27
C GLU A 120 -0.42 -8.38 7.76
N ARG A 121 -1.62 -8.65 7.22
CA ARG A 121 -2.86 -7.94 7.57
C ARG A 121 -4.01 -8.89 7.87
N PHE A 122 -4.83 -8.51 8.85
CA PHE A 122 -6.18 -9.06 9.03
C PHE A 122 -7.19 -7.94 9.28
N GLY A 123 -8.08 -7.70 8.31
CA GLY A 123 -9.00 -6.56 8.35
C GLY A 123 -8.23 -5.24 8.37
N ASP A 124 -8.42 -4.44 9.42
CA ASP A 124 -7.70 -3.17 9.64
C ASP A 124 -6.45 -3.32 10.52
N ASN A 125 -6.15 -4.54 10.99
CA ASN A 125 -4.98 -4.80 11.82
C ASN A 125 -3.76 -5.15 10.98
N ILE A 126 -2.61 -4.60 11.36
CA ILE A 126 -1.31 -4.86 10.76
C ILE A 126 -0.44 -5.58 11.77
N PHE A 127 0.27 -6.60 11.29
CA PHE A 127 1.24 -7.37 12.06
C PHE A 127 2.59 -7.33 11.35
N VAL A 128 3.64 -7.13 12.12
CA VAL A 128 5.01 -6.94 11.62
C VAL A 128 5.94 -7.86 12.39
N ILE A 129 6.72 -8.66 11.68
CA ILE A 129 7.84 -9.40 12.26
C ILE A 129 9.10 -8.60 11.96
N LYS A 130 9.85 -8.21 12.99
CA LYS A 130 11.17 -7.57 12.85
C LYS A 130 12.25 -8.60 12.59
N GLU A 131 13.39 -8.17 12.07
CA GLU A 131 14.55 -9.02 11.77
C GLU A 131 15.12 -9.70 13.03
N ASN A 132 14.93 -9.10 14.21
CA ASN A 132 15.29 -9.69 15.51
C ASN A 132 14.27 -10.73 16.03
N GLY A 133 13.17 -10.98 15.30
CA GLY A 133 12.14 -11.95 15.66
C GLY A 133 10.98 -11.41 16.51
N GLU A 134 10.97 -10.11 16.84
CA GLU A 134 9.85 -9.51 17.56
C GLU A 134 8.60 -9.37 16.67
N LEU A 135 7.42 -9.61 17.27
CA LEU A 135 6.12 -9.34 16.66
C LEU A 135 5.56 -8.03 17.19
N TRP A 136 5.24 -7.12 16.28
CA TRP A 136 4.60 -5.84 16.54
C TRP A 136 3.25 -5.80 15.82
N GLY A 137 2.30 -5.06 16.35
CA GLY A 137 1.01 -4.88 15.67
C GLY A 137 0.22 -3.70 16.19
N TRP A 138 -0.64 -3.18 15.32
CA TRP A 138 -1.57 -2.10 15.60
C TRP A 138 -2.83 -2.26 14.74
N GLY A 139 -3.90 -1.56 15.09
CA GLY A 139 -5.20 -1.73 14.45
C GLY A 139 -6.38 -1.55 15.40
N THR A 140 -7.57 -1.88 14.93
CA THR A 140 -8.82 -1.69 15.68
C THR A 140 -9.06 -2.71 16.79
N ASN A 141 -8.28 -3.80 16.87
CA ASN A 141 -8.45 -4.84 17.89
C ASN A 141 -7.46 -4.76 19.07
N TYR A 142 -6.65 -3.70 19.13
CA TYR A 142 -5.77 -3.44 20.28
C TYR A 142 -6.41 -2.38 21.17
N ASN A 143 -7.35 -2.80 22.02
CA ASN A 143 -7.71 -2.00 23.17
C ASN A 143 -6.48 -1.97 24.09
N SER A 144 -5.83 -0.81 24.19
CA SER A 144 -4.94 -0.47 25.31
C SER A 144 -5.74 -0.33 26.59
#